data_AF-A0A1Y0FV72-F1
#
_entry.id   AF-A0A1Y0FV72-F1
#
_cell.length_a   1.000
_cell.length_b   1.000
_cell.length_c   1.000
_cell.angle_alpha   90.00
_cell.angle_beta   90.00
_cell.angle_gamma   90.00
#
_symmetry.space_group_name_H-M   'P 1'
#
loop_
_entity.id
_entity.type
_entity.pdbx_description
1 polymer ?
#
loop_
_entity_poly.entity_id
_entity_poly.type
_entity_poly.pdbx_seq_one_letter_code
_entity_poly.pdbx_strand_id
1 'polypeptide(L)'
;MPAPLVAAALSAIGPALARRGLDLLSGVFRGALDKGTQEIAGFIEEKTGIDINDVADEKLTEEQWAKLREFEFQYQAKLLEYRQQLDANALELEKVHQADRADARDMQKAALSSDDKLAKRFVYFYATGLTLLTFLFIFYAAFVHDYTTNPDAARVIDTVLGFLLGVSLSAIIQYFFGSSAGSKSKEEKIRLLTESIQVEHDKALTIETDKSRGGRPL
;
A
#
# COMPACT_ATOMS: atom_id res chain seq x y z
N MET A 1 15.40 -4.97 -28.68
CA MET A 1 15.38 -4.74 -27.23
C MET A 1 13.94 -4.44 -26.88
N PRO A 2 13.34 -5.13 -25.90
CA PRO A 2 11.95 -4.91 -25.55
C PRO A 2 11.73 -3.46 -25.12
N ALA A 3 10.60 -2.87 -25.50
CA ALA A 3 10.29 -1.50 -25.12
C ALA A 3 10.11 -1.43 -23.59
N PRO A 4 10.75 -0.47 -22.90
CA PRO A 4 10.61 -0.38 -21.45
C PRO A 4 9.15 -0.09 -21.09
N LEU A 5 8.62 -0.85 -20.14
CA LEU A 5 7.30 -0.60 -19.55
C LEU A 5 7.22 0.83 -19.04
N VAL A 6 6.24 1.58 -19.54
CA VAL A 6 6.04 2.97 -19.15
C VAL A 6 5.16 3.00 -17.89
N ALA A 7 5.61 3.69 -16.84
CA ALA A 7 4.87 3.78 -15.57
C ALA A 7 3.43 4.31 -15.74
N ALA A 8 3.20 5.18 -16.72
CA ALA A 8 1.87 5.70 -17.06
C ALA A 8 0.94 4.65 -17.72
N ALA A 9 1.50 3.69 -18.46
CA ALA A 9 0.74 2.60 -19.09
C ALA A 9 0.36 1.50 -18.07
N LEU A 10 1.20 1.25 -17.07
CA LEU A 10 1.02 0.18 -16.10
C LEU A 10 -0.35 0.21 -15.38
N SER A 11 -0.82 1.40 -15.01
CA SER A 11 -2.13 1.57 -14.35
C SER A 11 -3.33 1.20 -15.23
N ALA A 12 -3.16 1.19 -16.55
CA ALA A 12 -4.20 0.82 -17.51
C ALA A 12 -4.11 -0.65 -17.94
N ILE A 13 -2.90 -1.22 -17.98
CA ILE A 13 -2.65 -2.61 -18.39
C ILE A 13 -3.39 -3.61 -17.49
N GLY A 14 -3.22 -3.50 -16.16
CA GLY A 14 -3.84 -4.42 -15.20
C GLY A 14 -5.38 -4.52 -15.36
N PRO A 15 -6.13 -3.41 -15.35
CA PRO A 15 -7.58 -3.42 -15.59
C PRO A 15 -7.99 -3.92 -16.98
N ALA A 16 -7.24 -3.58 -18.03
CA ALA A 16 -7.56 -4.01 -19.40
C ALA A 16 -7.43 -5.53 -19.57
N LEU A 17 -6.40 -6.13 -18.99
CA LEU A 17 -6.21 -7.59 -18.95
C LEU A 17 -7.35 -8.28 -18.19
N ALA A 18 -7.77 -7.73 -17.05
CA ALA A 18 -8.90 -8.27 -16.27
C ALA A 18 -10.21 -8.27 -17.04
N ARG A 19 -10.51 -7.19 -17.78
CA ARG A 19 -11.72 -7.10 -18.62
C ARG A 19 -11.79 -8.20 -19.69
N ARG A 20 -10.64 -8.75 -20.10
CA ARG A 20 -10.53 -9.83 -21.09
C ARG A 20 -10.38 -11.23 -20.47
N GLY A 21 -10.47 -11.33 -19.13
CA GLY A 21 -10.39 -12.58 -18.37
C GLY A 21 -8.98 -13.11 -18.14
N LEU A 22 -7.95 -12.26 -18.28
CA LEU A 22 -6.55 -12.61 -18.07
C LEU A 22 -6.14 -12.24 -16.63
N ASP A 23 -6.64 -13.01 -15.66
CA ASP A 23 -6.57 -12.66 -14.23
C ASP A 23 -5.16 -12.77 -13.63
N LEU A 24 -4.32 -13.67 -14.13
CA LEU A 24 -2.95 -13.85 -13.63
C LEU A 24 -2.05 -12.75 -14.16
N LEU A 25 -2.13 -12.48 -15.47
CA LEU A 25 -1.44 -11.35 -16.09
C LEU A 25 -1.93 -10.02 -15.49
N SER A 26 -3.25 -9.84 -15.35
CA SER A 26 -3.80 -8.67 -14.66
C SER A 26 -3.23 -8.51 -13.26
N GLY A 27 -3.13 -9.60 -12.50
CA GLY A 27 -2.58 -9.60 -11.14
C GLY A 27 -1.16 -9.08 -11.07
N VAL A 28 -0.29 -9.51 -11.99
CA VAL A 28 1.11 -9.07 -12.07
C VAL A 28 1.20 -7.57 -12.34
N PHE A 29 0.36 -7.03 -13.23
CA PHE A 29 0.42 -5.62 -13.66
C PHE A 29 -0.46 -4.66 -12.84
N ARG A 30 -1.11 -5.10 -11.75
CA ARG A 30 -1.88 -4.21 -10.85
C ARG A 30 -1.01 -3.39 -9.89
N GLY A 31 0.24 -3.78 -9.71
CA GLY A 31 1.17 -3.21 -8.73
C GLY A 31 2.01 -2.04 -9.25
N ALA A 32 3.05 -1.71 -8.48
CA ALA A 32 4.06 -0.72 -8.87
C ALA A 32 4.96 -1.26 -10.00
N LEU A 33 5.55 -0.34 -10.77
CA LEU A 33 6.58 -0.70 -11.74
C LEU A 33 7.85 -1.14 -10.99
N ASP A 34 8.23 -2.39 -11.15
CA ASP A 34 9.39 -3.01 -10.55
C ASP A 34 10.11 -3.95 -11.52
N LYS A 35 11.18 -4.58 -11.04
CA LYS A 35 11.96 -5.52 -11.86
C LYS A 35 11.12 -6.72 -12.31
N GLY A 36 10.22 -7.22 -11.46
CA GLY A 36 9.39 -8.38 -11.78
C GLY A 36 8.37 -8.09 -12.89
N THR A 37 7.72 -6.93 -12.84
CA THR A 37 6.80 -6.47 -13.91
C THR A 37 7.55 -6.22 -15.22
N GLN A 38 8.76 -5.67 -15.19
CA GLN A 38 9.60 -5.53 -16.39
C GLN A 38 10.04 -6.87 -16.98
N GLU A 39 10.42 -7.84 -16.15
CA GLU A 39 10.79 -9.18 -16.60
C GLU A 39 9.63 -9.90 -17.28
N ILE A 40 8.42 -9.84 -16.70
CA ILE A 40 7.24 -10.46 -17.30
C ILE A 40 6.84 -9.78 -18.61
N ALA A 41 6.95 -8.45 -18.71
CA ALA A 41 6.70 -7.76 -19.97
C ALA A 41 7.69 -8.18 -21.07
N GLY A 42 8.98 -8.23 -20.75
CA GLY A 42 9.99 -8.73 -21.68
C GLY A 42 9.76 -10.18 -22.08
N PHE A 43 9.30 -11.01 -21.14
CA PHE A 43 8.99 -12.42 -21.38
C PHE A 43 7.75 -12.61 -22.27
N ILE A 44 6.72 -11.78 -22.11
CA ILE A 44 5.55 -11.75 -22.99
C ILE A 44 5.99 -11.35 -24.41
N GLU A 45 6.78 -10.29 -24.55
CA GLU A 45 7.27 -9.84 -25.86
C GLU A 45 8.14 -10.90 -26.53
N GLU A 46 9.04 -11.56 -25.78
CA GLU A 46 9.89 -12.64 -26.30
C GLU A 46 9.08 -13.84 -26.80
N LYS A 47 8.03 -14.25 -26.07
CA LYS A 47 7.26 -15.47 -26.40
C LYS A 47 6.10 -15.24 -27.35
N THR A 48 5.49 -14.07 -27.32
CA THR A 48 4.28 -13.77 -28.10
C THR A 48 4.53 -12.75 -29.21
N GLY A 49 5.64 -11.99 -29.15
CA GLY A 49 5.91 -10.86 -30.03
C GLY A 49 5.03 -9.64 -29.73
N ILE A 50 4.33 -9.63 -28.59
CA ILE A 50 3.38 -8.58 -28.21
C ILE A 50 4.05 -7.64 -27.21
N ASP A 51 4.06 -6.34 -27.53
CA ASP A 51 4.40 -5.31 -26.56
C ASP A 51 3.23 -5.13 -25.59
N ILE A 52 3.48 -5.33 -24.31
CA ILE A 52 2.44 -5.19 -23.28
C ILE A 52 1.94 -3.74 -23.15
N ASN A 53 2.72 -2.75 -23.57
CA ASN A 53 2.28 -1.35 -23.57
C ASN A 53 1.10 -1.12 -24.52
N ASP A 54 0.98 -1.91 -25.59
CA ASP A 54 -0.14 -1.83 -26.54
C ASP A 54 -1.49 -2.23 -25.91
N VAL A 55 -1.47 -2.92 -24.76
CA VAL A 55 -2.67 -3.17 -23.95
C VAL A 55 -3.27 -1.86 -23.44
N ALA A 56 -2.44 -0.92 -22.98
CA ALA A 56 -2.90 0.35 -22.43
C ALA A 56 -3.53 1.25 -23.51
N ASP A 57 -3.03 1.12 -24.74
CA ASP A 57 -3.49 1.90 -25.89
C ASP A 57 -4.65 1.24 -26.66
N GLU A 58 -5.17 0.09 -26.17
CA GLU A 58 -6.21 -0.71 -26.83
C GLU A 58 -5.87 -1.10 -28.29
N LYS A 59 -4.59 -1.24 -28.62
CA LYS A 59 -4.10 -1.50 -29.99
C LYS A 59 -4.06 -2.98 -30.37
N LEU A 60 -4.35 -3.87 -29.43
CA LEU A 60 -4.25 -5.32 -29.63
C LEU A 60 -5.41 -5.86 -30.46
N THR A 61 -5.07 -6.65 -31.48
CA THR A 61 -6.03 -7.41 -32.28
C THR A 61 -6.58 -8.60 -31.50
N GLU A 62 -7.74 -9.13 -31.92
CA GLU A 62 -8.32 -10.33 -31.29
C GLU A 62 -7.39 -11.56 -31.36
N GLU A 63 -6.56 -11.67 -32.41
CA GLU A 63 -5.55 -12.72 -32.51
C GLU A 63 -4.42 -12.55 -31.48
N GLN A 64 -4.00 -11.32 -31.21
CA GLN A 64 -3.02 -11.03 -30.17
C GLN A 64 -3.58 -11.30 -28.78
N TRP A 65 -4.86 -10.99 -28.54
CA TRP A 65 -5.56 -11.36 -27.32
C TRP A 65 -5.61 -12.88 -27.11
N ALA A 66 -5.85 -13.65 -28.17
CA ALA A 66 -5.82 -15.11 -28.11
C ALA A 66 -4.42 -15.64 -27.74
N LYS A 67 -3.35 -15.06 -28.31
CA LYS A 67 -1.97 -15.40 -27.95
C LYS A 67 -1.62 -15.08 -26.49
N LEU A 68 -2.11 -13.95 -25.97
CA LEU A 68 -1.93 -13.62 -24.54
C LEU A 68 -2.64 -14.62 -23.63
N ARG A 69 -3.83 -15.11 -24.03
CA ARG A 69 -4.55 -16.15 -23.28
C ARG A 69 -3.83 -17.49 -23.32
N GLU A 70 -3.32 -17.88 -24.49
CA GLU A 70 -2.50 -19.08 -24.60
C GLU A 70 -1.23 -18.97 -23.77
N PHE A 71 -0.57 -17.81 -23.78
CA PHE A 71 0.59 -17.53 -22.95
C PHE A 71 0.27 -17.64 -21.46
N GLU A 72 -0.81 -17.01 -20.99
CA GLU A 72 -1.22 -17.10 -19.59
C GLU A 72 -1.48 -18.54 -19.17
N PHE A 73 -2.12 -19.33 -20.04
CA PHE A 73 -2.37 -20.75 -19.80
C PHE A 73 -1.07 -21.58 -19.77
N GLN A 74 -0.19 -21.39 -20.75
CA GLN A 74 1.07 -22.14 -20.85
C GLN A 74 2.04 -21.82 -19.70
N TYR A 75 2.08 -20.56 -19.26
CA TYR A 75 3.02 -20.08 -18.24
C TYR A 75 2.35 -19.80 -16.90
N GLN A 76 1.17 -20.38 -16.65
CA GLN A 76 0.38 -20.18 -15.44
C GLN A 76 1.20 -20.37 -14.15
N ALA A 77 1.97 -21.46 -14.05
CA ALA A 77 2.78 -21.75 -12.87
C ALA A 77 3.85 -20.66 -12.64
N LYS A 78 4.55 -20.25 -13.70
CA LYS A 78 5.56 -19.18 -13.63
C LYS A 78 4.92 -17.85 -13.22
N LEU A 79 3.79 -17.47 -13.84
CA LEU A 79 3.07 -16.25 -13.48
C LEU A 79 2.60 -16.25 -12.02
N LEU A 80 2.19 -17.41 -11.51
CA LEU A 80 1.80 -17.57 -10.12
C LEU A 80 2.99 -17.40 -9.16
N GLU A 81 4.15 -17.97 -9.48
CA GLU A 81 5.39 -17.79 -8.72
C GLU A 81 5.82 -16.33 -8.67
N TYR A 82 5.81 -15.64 -9.82
CA TYR A 82 6.11 -14.20 -9.87
C TYR A 82 5.15 -13.40 -8.98
N ARG A 83 3.85 -13.70 -9.06
CA ARG A 83 2.86 -13.05 -8.21
C ARG A 83 3.13 -13.29 -6.72
N GLN A 84 3.42 -14.52 -6.34
CA GLN A 84 3.77 -14.85 -4.94
C GLN A 84 5.02 -14.08 -4.47
N GLN A 85 6.02 -13.92 -5.33
CA GLN A 85 7.21 -13.12 -5.02
C GLN A 85 6.89 -11.63 -4.85
N LEU A 86 6.05 -11.06 -5.71
CA LEU A 86 5.59 -9.67 -5.59
C LEU A 86 4.85 -9.45 -4.27
N ASP A 87 3.92 -10.34 -3.93
CA ASP A 87 3.16 -10.27 -2.68
C ASP A 87 4.07 -10.46 -1.46
N ALA A 88 5.06 -11.36 -1.53
CA ALA A 88 6.05 -11.57 -0.48
C ALA A 88 6.95 -10.35 -0.26
N ASN A 89 7.46 -9.74 -1.33
CA ASN A 89 8.27 -8.53 -1.27
C ASN A 89 7.48 -7.35 -0.70
N ALA A 90 6.22 -7.19 -1.11
CA ALA A 90 5.33 -6.17 -0.57
C ALA A 90 5.10 -6.35 0.94
N LEU A 91 4.87 -7.60 1.38
CA LEU A 91 4.74 -7.93 2.80
C LEU A 91 6.03 -7.68 3.58
N GLU A 92 7.19 -8.02 3.01
CA GLU A 92 8.49 -7.76 3.64
C GLU A 92 8.73 -6.26 3.82
N LEU A 93 8.47 -5.47 2.78
CA LEU A 93 8.54 -4.01 2.86
C LEU A 93 7.61 -3.46 3.94
N GLU A 94 6.38 -3.97 4.02
CA GLU A 94 5.45 -3.57 5.07
C GLU A 94 5.96 -3.93 6.47
N LYS A 95 6.55 -5.12 6.65
CA LYS A 95 7.17 -5.55 7.91
C LYS A 95 8.33 -4.63 8.29
N VAL A 96 9.21 -4.27 7.36
CA VAL A 96 10.30 -3.32 7.58
C VAL A 96 9.74 -1.97 8.02
N HIS A 97 8.71 -1.45 7.34
CA HIS A 97 8.06 -0.20 7.73
C HIS A 97 7.34 -0.29 9.09
N GLN A 98 6.82 -1.46 9.46
CA GLN A 98 6.22 -1.68 10.79
C GLN A 98 7.29 -1.75 11.88
N ALA A 99 8.44 -2.38 11.60
CA ALA A 99 9.57 -2.46 12.52
C ALA A 99 10.17 -1.07 12.80
N ASP A 100 10.41 -0.27 11.75
CA ASP A 100 10.89 1.11 11.90
C ASP A 100 9.94 1.96 12.77
N ARG A 101 8.62 1.82 12.57
CA ARG A 101 7.61 2.45 13.42
C ARG A 101 7.60 1.92 14.87
N ALA A 102 7.93 0.65 15.08
CA ALA A 102 8.02 0.06 16.41
C ALA A 102 9.26 0.59 17.15
N ASP A 103 10.42 0.60 16.49
CA ASP A 103 11.68 1.12 17.02
C ASP A 103 11.55 2.61 17.40
N ALA A 104 10.91 3.41 16.55
CA ALA A 104 10.62 4.82 16.85
C ALA A 104 9.75 4.99 18.10
N ARG A 105 8.77 4.11 18.31
CA ARG A 105 7.92 4.11 19.52
C ARG A 105 8.68 3.65 20.75
N ASP A 106 9.57 2.69 20.62
CA ASP A 106 10.39 2.21 21.72
C ASP A 106 11.42 3.26 22.16
N MET A 107 12.00 3.99 21.21
CA MET A 107 12.79 5.20 21.49
C MET A 107 11.95 6.24 22.24
N GLN A 108 10.69 6.47 21.84
CA GLN A 108 9.80 7.39 22.56
C GLN A 108 9.50 6.91 23.98
N LYS A 109 9.26 5.62 24.20
CA LYS A 109 9.09 5.05 25.55
C LYS A 109 10.34 5.25 26.40
N ALA A 110 11.52 5.01 25.83
CA ALA A 110 12.80 5.22 26.50
C ALA A 110 13.04 6.71 26.85
N ALA A 111 12.67 7.63 25.95
CA ALA A 111 12.73 9.07 26.22
C ALA A 111 11.77 9.48 27.34
N LEU A 112 10.56 8.89 27.39
CA LEU A 112 9.55 9.14 28.43
C LEU A 112 9.95 8.56 29.80
N SER A 113 10.71 7.46 29.83
CA SER A 113 11.19 6.82 31.06
C SER A 113 12.50 7.41 31.60
N SER A 114 13.30 8.09 30.77
CA SER A 114 14.52 8.82 31.18
C SER A 114 14.22 9.89 32.24
N ASP A 115 15.18 10.34 33.06
CA ASP A 115 14.95 11.46 34.01
C ASP A 115 15.05 12.85 33.36
N ASP A 116 15.48 12.91 32.10
CA ASP A 116 15.63 14.16 31.36
C ASP A 116 14.27 14.76 30.94
N LYS A 117 13.89 15.86 31.58
CA LYS A 117 12.63 16.58 31.32
C LYS A 117 12.58 17.21 29.92
N LEU A 118 13.72 17.57 29.33
CA LEU A 118 13.76 18.11 27.97
C LEU A 118 13.44 17.03 26.95
N ALA A 119 14.07 15.86 27.06
CA ALA A 119 13.81 14.72 26.17
C ALA A 119 12.33 14.31 26.18
N LYS A 120 11.68 14.26 27.36
CA LYS A 120 10.24 13.94 27.47
C LYS A 120 9.33 14.94 26.77
N ARG A 121 9.69 16.22 26.83
CA ARG A 121 8.82 17.33 26.42
C ARG A 121 9.14 17.84 25.02
N PHE A 122 10.29 17.48 24.46
CA PHE A 122 10.75 17.93 23.15
C PHE A 122 9.70 17.71 22.05
N VAL A 123 9.10 16.52 22.00
CA VAL A 123 8.06 16.19 21.00
C VAL A 123 6.87 17.13 21.10
N TYR A 124 6.42 17.45 22.32
CA TYR A 124 5.31 18.39 22.52
C TYR A 124 5.71 19.82 22.15
N PHE A 125 6.91 20.28 22.52
CA PHE A 125 7.40 21.60 22.14
C PHE A 125 7.58 21.74 20.63
N TYR A 126 8.09 20.71 19.97
CA TYR A 126 8.23 20.67 18.52
C TYR A 126 6.88 20.74 17.82
N ALA A 127 5.93 19.90 18.26
CA ALA A 127 4.57 19.88 17.71
C ALA A 127 3.83 21.20 17.92
N THR A 128 3.88 21.76 19.14
CA THR A 128 3.28 23.06 19.46
C THR A 128 3.95 24.18 18.68
N GLY A 129 5.28 24.18 18.57
CA GLY A 129 6.03 25.20 17.82
C GLY A 129 5.68 25.22 16.34
N LEU A 130 5.67 24.05 15.69
CA LEU A 130 5.26 23.94 14.29
C LEU A 130 3.79 24.30 14.06
N THR A 131 2.91 23.86 14.96
CA THR A 131 1.48 24.16 14.88
C THR A 131 1.24 25.67 15.01
N LEU A 132 1.86 26.32 16.00
CA LEU A 132 1.76 27.77 16.19
C LEU A 132 2.31 28.54 15.00
N LEU A 133 3.49 28.16 14.48
CA LEU A 133 4.07 28.79 13.30
C LEU A 133 3.16 28.65 12.08
N THR A 134 2.53 27.49 11.92
CA THR A 134 1.56 27.24 10.84
C THR A 134 0.35 28.15 10.98
N PHE A 135 -0.27 28.23 12.17
CA PHE A 135 -1.40 29.14 12.41
C PHE A 135 -1.03 30.62 12.23
N LEU A 136 0.17 31.03 12.64
CA LEU A 136 0.67 32.39 12.42
C LEU A 136 0.83 32.70 10.93
N PHE A 137 1.37 31.76 10.15
CA PHE A 137 1.48 31.90 8.70
C PHE A 137 0.10 32.00 8.05
N ILE A 138 -0.84 31.12 8.43
CA ILE A 138 -2.23 31.15 7.94
C ILE A 138 -2.89 32.49 8.28
N PHE A 139 -2.72 32.97 9.51
CA PHE A 139 -3.28 34.25 9.95
C PHE A 139 -2.73 35.42 9.13
N TYR A 140 -1.40 35.46 8.92
CA TYR A 140 -0.77 36.47 8.07
C TYR A 140 -1.30 36.42 6.63
N ALA A 141 -1.33 35.23 6.03
CA ALA A 141 -1.85 35.03 4.69
C ALA A 141 -3.33 35.44 4.57
N ALA A 142 -4.18 35.04 5.51
CA ALA A 142 -5.63 35.26 5.41
C ALA A 142 -6.06 36.70 5.72
N PHE A 143 -5.38 37.38 6.65
CA PHE A 143 -5.86 38.65 7.20
C PHE A 143 -4.92 39.84 7.01
N VAL A 144 -3.63 39.61 6.77
CA VAL A 144 -2.63 40.69 6.73
C VAL A 144 -2.11 40.94 5.32
N HIS A 145 -1.97 39.89 4.50
CA HIS A 145 -1.43 40.03 3.16
C HIS A 145 -2.44 40.64 2.19
N ASP A 146 -2.03 41.68 1.48
CA ASP A 146 -2.80 42.27 0.39
C ASP A 146 -2.41 41.66 -0.95
N TYR A 147 -3.28 40.77 -1.44
CA TYR A 147 -3.11 40.04 -2.69
C TYR A 147 -3.19 40.92 -3.95
N THR A 148 -3.68 42.15 -3.83
CA THR A 148 -3.78 43.08 -4.98
C THR A 148 -2.45 43.74 -5.29
N THR A 149 -1.57 43.89 -4.29
CA THR A 149 -0.29 44.59 -4.41
C THR A 149 0.84 43.68 -4.91
N ASN A 150 0.76 42.36 -4.70
CA ASN A 150 1.78 41.41 -5.15
C ASN A 150 1.19 40.06 -5.63
N PRO A 151 0.80 39.95 -6.92
CA PRO A 151 0.15 38.76 -7.44
C PRO A 151 1.05 37.51 -7.50
N ASP A 152 2.37 37.67 -7.59
CA ASP A 152 3.30 36.53 -7.58
C ASP A 152 3.44 35.92 -6.17
N ALA A 153 3.35 36.74 -5.13
CA ALA A 153 3.33 36.28 -3.73
C ALA A 153 2.10 35.42 -3.42
N ALA A 154 0.95 35.72 -4.04
CA ALA A 154 -0.29 34.95 -3.86
C ALA A 154 -0.09 33.46 -4.15
N ARG A 155 0.53 33.14 -5.29
CA ARG A 155 0.77 31.74 -5.71
C ARG A 155 1.70 30.99 -4.76
N VAL A 156 2.73 31.67 -4.27
CA VAL A 156 3.66 31.10 -3.29
C VAL A 156 2.94 30.83 -1.98
N ILE A 157 2.13 31.77 -1.50
CA ILE A 157 1.34 31.62 -0.28
C ILE A 157 0.38 30.44 -0.40
N ASP A 158 -0.37 30.31 -1.50
CA ASP A 158 -1.28 29.18 -1.72
C ASP A 158 -0.57 27.84 -1.72
N THR A 159 0.62 27.77 -2.34
CA THR A 159 1.44 26.56 -2.38
C THR A 159 1.93 26.18 -0.98
N VAL A 160 2.45 27.14 -0.23
CA VAL A 160 2.93 26.92 1.15
C VAL A 160 1.77 26.55 2.07
N LEU A 161 0.62 27.20 1.91
CA LEU A 161 -0.59 26.93 2.67
C LEU A 161 -1.07 25.49 2.43
N GLY A 162 -1.16 25.08 1.16
CA GLY A 162 -1.51 23.71 0.78
C GLY A 162 -0.53 22.69 1.35
N PHE A 163 0.77 22.98 1.32
CA PHE A 163 1.79 22.10 1.89
C PHE A 163 1.70 22.01 3.42
N LEU A 164 1.56 23.13 4.13
CA LEU A 164 1.47 23.15 5.60
C LEU A 164 0.23 22.40 6.10
N LEU A 165 -0.91 22.57 5.44
CA LEU A 165 -2.15 21.87 5.81
C LEU A 165 -2.11 20.40 5.42
N GLY A 166 -1.68 20.09 4.19
CA GLY A 166 -1.73 18.74 3.63
C GLY A 166 -0.64 17.80 4.14
N VAL A 167 0.59 18.30 4.30
CA VAL A 167 1.76 17.51 4.68
C VAL A 167 2.06 17.68 6.16
N SER A 168 2.39 18.90 6.60
CA SER A 168 2.92 19.13 7.95
C SER A 168 1.89 18.87 9.04
N LEU A 169 0.70 19.49 8.96
CA LEU A 169 -0.34 19.31 9.98
C LEU A 169 -0.87 17.88 9.99
N SER A 170 -1.05 17.29 8.82
CA SER A 170 -1.43 15.87 8.67
C SER A 170 -0.41 14.94 9.32
N ALA A 171 0.89 15.15 9.11
CA ALA A 171 1.94 14.34 9.73
C ALA A 171 1.92 14.45 11.26
N ILE A 172 1.73 15.65 11.82
CA ILE A 172 1.60 15.86 13.26
C ILE A 172 0.39 15.11 13.81
N ILE A 173 -0.79 15.24 13.19
CA ILE A 173 -2.00 14.53 13.62
C ILE A 173 -1.78 13.00 13.55
N GLN A 174 -1.24 12.50 12.44
CA GLN A 174 -0.95 11.07 12.28
C GLN A 174 0.06 10.55 13.30
N TYR A 175 1.03 11.37 13.72
CA TYR A 175 1.98 11.01 14.75
C TYR A 175 1.29 10.82 16.12
N PHE A 176 0.44 11.77 16.55
CA PHE A 176 -0.20 11.71 17.86
C PHE A 176 -1.41 10.76 17.93
N PHE A 177 -2.21 10.70 16.87
CA PHE A 177 -3.47 9.94 16.84
C PHE A 177 -3.39 8.65 16.02
N GLY A 178 -2.27 8.42 15.33
CA GLY A 178 -2.10 7.30 14.42
C GLY A 178 -2.75 7.55 13.05
N SER A 179 -2.32 6.80 12.04
CA SER A 179 -3.02 6.77 10.75
C SER A 179 -4.22 5.81 10.81
N SER A 180 -5.28 6.12 10.08
CA SER A 180 -6.48 5.27 9.95
C SER A 180 -6.14 3.86 9.43
N ALA A 181 -5.01 3.70 8.72
CA ALA A 181 -4.48 2.42 8.27
C ALA A 181 -4.04 1.50 9.43
N GLY A 182 -3.55 2.08 10.53
CA GLY A 182 -3.19 1.33 11.74
C GLY A 182 -4.40 0.69 12.44
N SER A 183 -5.58 1.31 12.37
CA SER A 183 -6.82 0.72 12.90
C SER A 183 -7.24 -0.48 12.06
N LYS A 184 -7.23 -0.35 10.73
CA LYS A 184 -7.60 -1.43 9.80
C LYS A 184 -6.73 -2.69 9.98
N SER A 185 -5.41 -2.52 10.13
CA SER A 185 -4.50 -3.65 10.39
C SER A 185 -4.78 -4.35 11.73
N LYS A 186 -5.22 -3.61 12.76
CA LYS A 186 -5.64 -4.20 14.04
C LYS A 186 -6.97 -4.93 13.90
N GLU A 187 -7.94 -4.33 13.22
CA GLU A 187 -9.24 -4.96 12.90
C GLU A 187 -9.03 -6.30 12.17
N GLU A 188 -8.13 -6.34 11.19
CA GLU A 188 -7.84 -7.53 10.42
C GLU A 188 -7.16 -8.62 11.24
N LYS A 189 -6.18 -8.26 12.09
CA LYS A 189 -5.57 -9.22 13.03
C LYS A 189 -6.58 -9.78 14.02
N ILE A 190 -7.50 -8.95 14.52
CA ILE A 190 -8.59 -9.38 15.42
C ILE A 190 -9.55 -10.33 14.69
N ARG A 191 -9.89 -10.04 13.42
CA ARG A 191 -10.73 -10.91 12.60
C ARG A 191 -10.08 -12.28 12.39
N LEU A 192 -8.81 -12.31 11.99
CA LEU A 192 -8.05 -13.55 11.81
C LEU A 192 -7.92 -14.37 13.10
N LEU A 193 -7.69 -13.70 14.25
CA LEU A 193 -7.66 -14.36 15.56
C LEU A 193 -9.03 -14.98 15.90
N THR A 194 -10.11 -14.23 15.69
CA THR A 194 -11.48 -14.70 15.95
C THR A 194 -11.83 -15.90 15.07
N GLU A 195 -11.49 -15.85 13.78
CA GLU A 195 -11.67 -16.95 12.83
C GLU A 195 -10.87 -18.19 13.26
N SER A 196 -9.61 -18.02 13.70
CA SER A 196 -8.78 -19.14 14.17
C SER A 196 -9.35 -19.82 15.42
N ILE A 197 -9.88 -19.03 16.36
CA ILE A 197 -10.50 -19.53 17.59
C ILE A 197 -11.80 -20.30 17.26
N GLN A 198 -12.61 -19.80 16.33
CA GLN A 198 -13.83 -20.48 15.89
C GLN A 198 -13.53 -21.82 15.23
N VAL A 199 -12.52 -21.88 14.35
CA VAL A 199 -12.11 -23.13 13.70
C VAL A 199 -11.59 -24.16 14.72
N GLU A 200 -10.85 -23.71 15.74
CA GLU A 200 -10.34 -24.60 16.79
C GLU A 200 -11.49 -25.12 17.70
N HIS A 201 -12.44 -24.25 18.04
CA HIS A 201 -13.63 -24.61 18.80
C HIS A 201 -14.54 -25.61 18.04
N ASP A 202 -14.77 -25.39 16.75
CA ASP A 202 -15.59 -26.27 15.92
C ASP A 202 -14.94 -27.66 15.71
N LYS A 203 -13.60 -27.71 15.61
CA LYS A 203 -12.84 -28.96 15.61
C LYS A 203 -12.96 -29.71 16.93
N ALA A 204 -12.92 -29.02 18.06
CA ALA A 204 -13.09 -29.64 19.37
C ALA A 204 -14.48 -30.29 19.53
N LEU A 205 -15.55 -29.58 19.09
CA LEU A 205 -16.92 -30.09 19.12
C LEU A 205 -17.16 -31.30 18.20
N THR A 206 -16.51 -31.32 17.02
CA THR A 206 -16.61 -32.47 16.09
C THR A 206 -15.89 -33.71 16.62
N ILE A 207 -14.74 -33.53 17.30
CA ILE A 207 -14.02 -34.64 17.96
C ILE A 207 -14.83 -35.21 19.13
N GLU A 208 -15.49 -34.35 19.91
CA GLU A 208 -16.28 -34.77 21.07
C GLU A 208 -17.59 -35.48 20.66
N THR A 209 -18.23 -35.05 19.58
CA THR A 209 -19.42 -35.70 19.01
C THR A 209 -19.11 -37.04 18.33
N ASP A 210 -17.92 -37.20 17.74
CA ASP A 210 -17.47 -38.47 17.16
C ASP A 210 -17.14 -39.50 18.25
N LYS A 211 -16.47 -39.07 19.33
CA LYS A 211 -16.16 -39.92 20.49
C LYS A 211 -17.41 -40.41 21.23
N SER A 212 -18.48 -39.63 21.23
CA SER A 212 -19.79 -40.00 21.80
C SER A 212 -20.57 -41.03 20.96
N ARG A 213 -20.28 -41.12 19.65
CA ARG A 213 -20.94 -42.07 18.72
C ARG A 213 -20.23 -43.42 18.56
N GLY A 214 -18.95 -43.52 18.92
CA GLY A 214 -18.14 -44.73 18.77
C GLY A 214 -18.27 -45.81 19.87
N GLY A 215 -19.20 -45.66 20.82
CA GLY A 215 -19.23 -46.47 22.05
C GLY A 215 -20.42 -47.40 22.23
N ARG A 216 -20.67 -48.35 21.32
CA ARG A 216 -21.35 -49.63 21.65
C ARG A 216 -20.80 -50.76 20.78
N PRO A 217 -19.92 -51.64 21.30
CA PRO A 217 -19.77 -52.96 20.72
C PRO A 217 -21.00 -53.81 21.07
N LEU A 218 -21.44 -54.61 20.09
CA LEU A 218 -22.45 -55.66 20.22
C LEU A 218 -22.07 -56.68 21.31
#